data_AF-A0A8B8DHA9-F1
#
_entry.id   AF-A0A8B8DHA9-F1
#
_cell.length_a   1.000
_cell.length_b   1.000
_cell.length_c   1.000
_cell.angle_alpha   90.00
_cell.angle_beta   90.00
_cell.angle_gamma   90.00
#
_symmetry.space_group_name_H-M   'P 1'
#
loop_
_entity.id
_entity.type
_entity.pdbx_description
1 polymer ?
#
loop_
_entity_poly.entity_id
_entity_poly.type
_entity_poly.pdbx_seq_one_letter_code
_entity_poly.pdbx_strand_id
1 'polypeptide(L)'
;MGSNLSNDEKEELSGQLREVLKEEYSTLRKDIDNGFKTEIENVQKTLKEEYSTLRKDIDNGFKTEIENVQKTLKDEYTTLRSDIDTGFKTELNDVHVTLKDEYSTLRNDNASIFKAEFEKFQKRFKKHSGAMETNVGTKLAGFDVKLEGQWDKFQKQIINRLKDQLEIFTYKLNTFEQTCEESKIGRKFKKGDEGFIGWCMLLTLTTLLLVAAIVLISSSVQISRVKPCELEAALDYISMEYNPHPCRYNSVRECSSNLRNWGIAEFLLNWFLFWAILCKCHCHLSDKKVYVIILVTAIVAMVFFIGMTVNYVYIVDEEAKETVLDYLQLESSMISWLAKHYKSDNISNGGAVSIAWNIFFIRYDCCGISEVVGTSNNFDNTPWCTTSGSCQATSSQIPKTCCRGVTKDDYQNAPSNCHASVNDGTYKPSCISRMKSLGRDNINESLLTTLSLSILTLCLLQGTELFLISAIFIYKWIENTEKTVTAKRMTPKL
;
A
#
# COMPACT_ATOMS: atom_id res chain seq x y z
N MET A 1 22.22 -49.57 117.07
CA MET A 1 22.70 -50.30 115.88
C MET A 1 22.28 -49.50 114.66
N GLY A 2 22.97 -48.43 114.28
CA GLY A 2 24.34 -48.08 114.61
C GLY A 2 25.33 -48.80 113.70
N SER A 3 25.27 -48.49 112.40
CA SER A 3 26.49 -48.30 111.61
C SER A 3 26.54 -46.81 111.28
N ASN A 4 27.55 -46.13 111.84
CA ASN A 4 27.88 -44.76 111.44
C ASN A 4 28.57 -44.86 110.08
N LEU A 5 27.84 -44.52 109.02
CA LEU A 5 28.46 -44.33 107.71
C LEU A 5 29.53 -43.25 107.84
N SER A 6 30.75 -43.59 107.43
CA SER A 6 31.89 -42.67 107.31
C SER A 6 31.50 -41.47 106.43
N ASN A 7 32.10 -40.31 106.67
CA ASN A 7 31.89 -39.13 105.80
C ASN A 7 32.19 -39.46 104.33
N ASP A 8 33.18 -40.32 104.08
CA ASP A 8 33.54 -40.78 102.73
C ASP A 8 32.40 -41.59 102.08
N GLU A 9 31.72 -42.46 102.84
CA GLU A 9 30.62 -43.27 102.32
C GLU A 9 29.37 -42.42 102.02
N LYS A 10 29.14 -41.33 102.77
CA LYS A 10 28.07 -40.36 102.48
C LYS A 10 28.35 -39.55 101.22
N GLU A 11 29.61 -39.18 100.99
CA GLU A 11 30.02 -38.44 99.80
C GLU A 11 29.95 -39.33 98.56
N GLU A 12 30.36 -40.60 98.66
CA GLU A 12 30.19 -41.59 97.60
C GLU A 12 28.71 -41.84 97.27
N LEU A 13 27.86 -42.04 98.29
CA LEU A 13 26.41 -42.22 98.09
C LEU A 13 25.76 -40.97 97.48
N SER A 14 26.18 -39.77 97.89
CA SER A 14 25.72 -38.51 97.30
C SER A 14 26.18 -38.33 95.86
N GLY A 15 27.39 -38.80 95.51
CA GLY A 15 27.91 -38.79 94.15
C GLY A 15 27.13 -39.74 93.24
N GLN A 16 26.91 -40.98 93.69
CA GLN A 16 26.11 -41.96 92.97
C GLN A 16 24.66 -41.49 92.76
N LEU A 17 24.02 -40.93 93.80
CA LEU A 17 22.67 -40.39 93.68
C LEU A 17 22.61 -39.20 92.70
N ARG A 18 23.64 -38.35 92.64
CA ARG A 18 23.69 -37.22 91.71
C ARG A 18 23.83 -37.66 90.26
N GLU A 19 24.64 -38.69 89.99
CA GLU A 19 24.77 -39.24 88.64
C GLU A 19 23.50 -39.98 88.20
N VAL A 20 22.86 -40.76 89.08
CA VAL A 20 21.55 -41.39 88.78
C VAL A 20 20.49 -40.34 88.47
N LEU A 21 20.38 -39.29 89.29
CA LEU A 21 19.43 -38.19 89.05
C LEU A 21 19.72 -37.45 87.75
N LYS A 22 21.00 -37.29 87.38
CA LYS A 22 21.40 -36.63 86.14
C LYS A 22 21.08 -37.49 84.92
N GLU A 23 21.28 -38.81 85.00
CA GLU A 23 20.90 -39.76 83.96
C GLU A 23 19.38 -39.81 83.78
N GLU A 24 18.61 -39.95 84.87
CA GLU A 24 17.14 -39.95 84.84
C GLU A 24 16.59 -38.62 84.30
N TYR A 25 17.12 -37.49 84.77
CA TYR A 25 16.72 -36.18 84.25
C TYR A 25 17.06 -36.02 82.76
N SER A 26 18.23 -36.49 82.33
CA SER A 26 18.62 -36.44 80.91
C SER A 26 17.74 -37.31 80.02
N THR A 27 17.30 -38.46 80.54
CA THR A 27 16.42 -39.39 79.84
C THR A 27 15.01 -38.82 79.75
N LEU A 28 14.45 -38.37 80.88
CA LEU A 28 13.14 -37.72 80.93
C LEU A 28 13.08 -36.50 80.01
N ARG A 29 14.12 -35.66 79.99
CA ARG A 29 14.20 -34.51 79.09
C ARG A 29 14.18 -34.93 77.61
N LYS A 30 14.95 -35.96 77.23
CA LYS A 30 14.94 -36.49 75.86
C LYS A 30 13.58 -37.05 75.48
N ASP A 31 12.91 -37.77 76.37
CA ASP A 31 11.60 -38.35 76.11
C ASP A 31 10.54 -37.25 75.93
N ILE A 32 10.58 -36.20 76.76
CA ILE A 32 9.72 -35.03 76.63
C ILE A 32 9.99 -34.29 75.30
N ASP A 33 11.26 -34.01 74.98
CA ASP A 33 11.63 -33.31 73.74
C ASP A 33 11.23 -34.13 72.50
N ASN A 34 11.42 -35.45 72.52
CA ASN A 34 11.02 -36.35 71.43
C ASN A 34 9.49 -36.45 71.30
N GLY A 35 8.77 -36.49 72.43
CA GLY A 35 7.31 -36.48 72.46
C GLY A 35 6.75 -35.22 71.81
N PHE A 36 7.21 -34.04 72.26
CA PHE A 36 6.80 -32.76 71.66
C PHE A 36 7.19 -32.65 70.20
N LYS A 37 8.40 -33.08 69.82
CA LYS A 37 8.83 -33.07 68.42
C LYS A 37 7.90 -33.90 67.54
N THR A 38 7.56 -35.11 67.96
CA THR A 38 6.66 -36.00 67.22
C THR A 38 5.26 -35.41 67.08
N GLU A 39 4.74 -34.80 68.16
CA GLU A 39 3.42 -34.17 68.15
C GLU A 39 3.38 -32.93 67.24
N ILE A 40 4.43 -32.09 67.26
CA ILE A 40 4.58 -30.96 66.34
C ILE A 40 4.64 -31.44 64.89
N GLU A 41 5.42 -32.48 64.58
CA GLU A 41 5.53 -33.02 63.22
C GLU A 41 4.17 -33.56 62.72
N ASN A 42 3.40 -34.23 63.58
CA ASN A 42 2.06 -34.71 63.26
C ASN A 42 1.09 -33.54 62.99
N VAL A 43 1.08 -32.51 63.85
CA VAL A 43 0.24 -31.31 63.64
C VAL A 43 0.60 -30.60 62.34
N GLN A 44 1.89 -30.43 62.06
CA GLN A 44 2.35 -29.84 60.80
C GLN A 44 1.90 -30.64 59.58
N LYS A 45 1.96 -31.98 59.66
CA LYS A 45 1.48 -32.86 58.59
C LYS A 45 -0.01 -32.70 58.35
N THR A 46 -0.83 -32.76 59.40
CA THR A 46 -2.29 -32.59 59.31
C THR A 46 -2.66 -31.22 58.73
N LEU A 47 -2.06 -30.13 59.23
CA LEU A 47 -2.31 -28.79 58.71
C LEU A 47 -1.95 -28.66 57.23
N LYS A 48 -0.84 -29.29 56.80
CA LYS A 48 -0.43 -29.27 55.40
C LYS A 48 -1.42 -30.02 54.51
N GLU A 49 -1.93 -31.16 54.97
CA GLU A 49 -2.94 -31.95 54.25
C GLU A 49 -4.27 -31.19 54.16
N GLU A 50 -4.77 -30.63 55.26
CA GLU A 50 -5.99 -29.81 55.30
C GLU A 50 -5.89 -28.58 54.40
N TYR A 51 -4.77 -27.84 54.50
CA TYR A 51 -4.53 -26.68 53.63
C TYR A 51 -4.51 -27.07 52.15
N SER A 52 -3.90 -28.22 51.81
CA SER A 52 -3.85 -28.71 50.44
C SER A 52 -5.22 -29.08 49.87
N THR A 53 -6.10 -29.63 50.72
CA THR A 53 -7.48 -29.99 50.35
C THR A 53 -8.32 -28.74 50.19
N LEU A 54 -8.29 -27.83 51.17
CA LEU A 54 -9.01 -26.55 51.12
C LEU A 54 -8.63 -25.74 49.89
N ARG A 55 -7.34 -25.68 49.56
CA ARG A 55 -6.86 -24.99 48.36
C ARG A 55 -7.46 -25.59 47.08
N LYS A 56 -7.49 -26.92 46.96
CA LYS A 56 -8.09 -27.59 45.79
C LYS A 56 -9.59 -27.33 45.68
N ASP A 57 -10.30 -27.34 46.80
CA ASP A 57 -11.75 -27.10 46.81
C ASP A 57 -12.07 -25.66 46.40
N ILE A 58 -11.30 -24.69 46.90
CA ILE A 58 -11.40 -23.28 46.50
C ILE A 58 -11.08 -23.12 45.01
N ASP A 59 -9.97 -23.69 44.53
CA ASP A 59 -9.56 -23.60 43.12
C ASP A 59 -10.62 -24.22 42.19
N ASN A 60 -11.19 -25.36 42.57
CA ASN A 60 -12.25 -26.03 41.80
C ASN A 60 -13.58 -25.24 41.82
N GLY A 61 -13.92 -24.66 42.97
CA GLY A 61 -15.11 -23.80 43.11
C GLY A 61 -15.03 -22.59 42.19
N PHE A 62 -13.92 -21.82 42.27
CA PHE A 62 -13.71 -20.67 41.40
C PHE A 62 -13.64 -21.05 39.92
N LYS A 63 -12.97 -22.16 39.58
CA LYS A 63 -12.91 -22.63 38.19
C LYS A 63 -14.31 -22.89 37.63
N THR A 64 -15.16 -23.58 38.40
CA THR A 64 -16.53 -23.91 37.97
C THR A 64 -17.38 -22.65 37.81
N GLU A 65 -17.30 -21.70 38.74
CA GLU A 65 -18.02 -20.42 38.64
C GLU A 65 -17.56 -19.59 37.44
N ILE A 66 -16.25 -19.51 37.19
CA ILE A 66 -15.70 -18.80 36.03
C ILE A 66 -16.18 -19.44 34.73
N GLU A 67 -16.16 -20.77 34.61
CA GLU A 67 -16.64 -21.47 33.42
C GLU A 67 -18.14 -21.21 33.18
N ASN A 68 -18.95 -21.19 34.24
CA ASN A 68 -20.38 -20.87 34.15
C ASN A 68 -20.62 -19.42 33.71
N VAL A 69 -19.91 -18.44 34.31
CA VAL A 69 -20.03 -17.02 33.93
C VAL A 69 -19.59 -16.80 32.49
N GLN A 70 -18.48 -17.42 32.07
CA GLN A 70 -18.00 -17.34 30.69
C GLN A 70 -19.02 -17.90 29.70
N LYS A 71 -19.67 -19.02 30.05
CA LYS A 71 -20.72 -19.62 29.24
C LYS A 71 -21.94 -18.69 29.12
N THR A 72 -22.45 -18.16 30.24
CA THR A 72 -23.58 -17.23 30.24
C THR A 72 -23.28 -15.98 29.41
N LEU A 73 -22.11 -15.35 29.59
CA LEU A 73 -21.72 -14.18 28.81
C LEU A 73 -21.63 -14.49 27.31
N LYS A 74 -21.12 -15.67 26.95
CA LYS A 74 -21.04 -16.09 25.55
C LYS A 74 -22.43 -16.27 24.95
N ASP A 75 -23.33 -16.93 25.68
CA ASP A 75 -24.70 -17.18 25.22
C ASP A 75 -25.48 -15.86 25.07
N GLU A 76 -25.38 -14.94 26.04
CA GLU A 76 -25.97 -13.60 25.98
C GLU A 76 -25.40 -12.78 24.82
N TYR A 77 -24.09 -12.79 24.62
CA TYR A 77 -23.45 -12.09 23.50
C TYR A 77 -23.92 -12.62 22.14
N THR A 78 -24.04 -13.95 21.99
CA THR A 78 -24.54 -14.55 20.74
C THR A 78 -26.00 -14.20 20.46
N THR A 79 -26.83 -14.13 21.51
CA THR A 79 -28.23 -13.73 21.41
C THR A 79 -28.35 -12.27 21.00
N LEU A 80 -27.65 -11.37 21.71
CA LEU A 80 -27.63 -9.94 21.40
C LEU A 80 -27.15 -9.67 19.97
N ARG A 81 -26.09 -10.37 19.53
CA ARG A 81 -25.60 -10.26 18.15
C ARG A 81 -26.64 -10.71 17.12
N SER A 82 -27.33 -11.82 17.37
CA SER A 82 -28.39 -12.31 16.49
C SER A 82 -29.57 -11.33 16.39
N ASP A 83 -29.95 -10.73 17.51
CA ASP A 83 -31.04 -9.74 17.56
C ASP A 83 -30.67 -8.46 16.82
N ILE A 84 -29.43 -7.96 17.01
CA ILE A 84 -28.89 -6.82 16.29
C ILE A 84 -28.84 -7.11 14.78
N ASP A 85 -28.26 -8.23 14.37
CA ASP A 85 -28.13 -8.59 12.94
C ASP A 85 -29.52 -8.72 12.28
N THR A 86 -30.48 -9.33 12.98
CA THR A 86 -31.85 -9.50 12.47
C THR A 86 -32.61 -8.18 12.41
N GLY A 87 -32.48 -7.34 13.45
CA GLY A 87 -33.08 -6.00 13.51
C GLY A 87 -32.56 -5.10 12.39
N PHE A 88 -31.24 -4.97 12.27
CA PHE A 88 -30.63 -4.17 11.20
C PHE A 88 -30.99 -4.69 9.81
N LYS A 89 -30.98 -6.02 9.59
CA LYS A 89 -31.35 -6.58 8.29
C LYS A 89 -32.80 -6.28 7.92
N THR A 90 -33.70 -6.28 8.90
CA THR A 90 -35.12 -5.96 8.68
C THR A 90 -35.31 -4.49 8.34
N GLU A 91 -34.69 -3.58 9.11
CA GLU A 91 -34.75 -2.13 8.84
C GLU A 91 -34.12 -1.77 7.49
N LEU A 92 -32.98 -2.37 7.15
CA LEU A 92 -32.29 -2.10 5.89
C LEU A 92 -33.11 -2.60 4.69
N ASN A 93 -33.80 -3.73 4.83
CA ASN A 93 -34.73 -4.20 3.79
C ASN A 93 -35.93 -3.26 3.64
N ASP A 94 -36.50 -2.75 4.74
CA ASP A 94 -37.61 -1.80 4.70
C ASP A 94 -37.22 -0.48 4.03
N VAL A 95 -36.04 0.05 4.39
CA VAL A 95 -35.45 1.24 3.73
C VAL A 95 -35.17 0.97 2.26
N HIS A 96 -34.65 -0.20 1.91
CA HIS A 96 -34.36 -0.55 0.51
C HIS A 96 -35.65 -0.62 -0.32
N VAL A 97 -36.70 -1.23 0.21
CA VAL A 97 -38.02 -1.29 -0.46
C VAL A 97 -38.59 0.11 -0.64
N THR A 98 -38.58 0.93 0.43
CA THR A 98 -39.08 2.31 0.40
C THR A 98 -38.32 3.16 -0.63
N LEU A 99 -36.98 3.14 -0.61
CA LEU A 99 -36.16 3.89 -1.56
C LEU A 99 -36.35 3.40 -3.00
N LYS A 100 -36.53 2.10 -3.21
CA LYS A 100 -36.80 1.54 -4.54
C LYS A 100 -38.13 2.05 -5.09
N ASP A 101 -39.16 2.10 -4.26
CA ASP A 101 -40.49 2.60 -4.64
C ASP A 101 -40.47 4.11 -4.89
N GLU A 102 -39.82 4.90 -4.02
CA GLU A 102 -39.63 6.34 -4.22
C GLU A 102 -38.83 6.64 -5.50
N TYR A 103 -37.74 5.92 -5.74
CA TYR A 103 -36.94 6.08 -6.95
C TYR A 103 -37.73 5.73 -8.22
N SER A 104 -38.56 4.67 -8.17
CA SER A 104 -39.41 4.29 -9.29
C SER A 104 -40.46 5.36 -9.60
N THR A 105 -41.05 5.96 -8.56
CA THR A 105 -42.01 7.06 -8.66
C THR A 105 -41.34 8.31 -9.24
N LEU A 106 -40.20 8.72 -8.67
CA LEU A 106 -39.44 9.89 -9.14
C LEU A 106 -38.97 9.72 -10.60
N ARG A 107 -38.55 8.51 -10.98
CA ARG A 107 -38.16 8.21 -12.36
C ARG A 107 -39.33 8.37 -13.33
N ASN A 108 -40.51 7.90 -12.96
CA ASN A 108 -41.71 8.01 -13.78
C ASN A 108 -42.17 9.48 -13.89
N ASP A 109 -42.15 10.22 -12.77
CA ASP A 109 -42.49 11.64 -12.74
C ASP A 109 -41.53 12.46 -13.60
N ASN A 110 -40.22 12.26 -13.43
CA ASN A 110 -39.20 12.95 -14.25
C ASN A 110 -39.29 12.58 -15.73
N ALA A 111 -39.59 11.32 -16.07
CA ALA A 111 -39.80 10.92 -17.46
C ALA A 111 -41.02 11.63 -18.07
N SER A 112 -42.11 11.79 -17.30
CA SER A 112 -43.31 12.50 -17.74
C SER A 112 -43.06 14.01 -17.91
N ILE A 113 -42.34 14.64 -16.99
CA ILE A 113 -41.94 16.05 -17.04
C ILE A 113 -41.01 16.28 -18.23
N PHE A 114 -40.00 15.43 -18.40
CA PHE A 114 -39.06 15.54 -19.51
C PHE A 114 -39.76 15.38 -20.85
N LYS A 115 -40.69 14.43 -20.97
CA LYS A 115 -41.50 14.26 -22.18
C LYS A 115 -42.34 15.50 -22.48
N ALA A 116 -43.00 16.06 -21.47
CA ALA A 116 -43.82 17.27 -21.62
C ALA A 116 -42.99 18.51 -22.00
N GLU A 117 -41.82 18.71 -21.37
CA GLU A 117 -40.91 19.80 -21.70
C GLU A 117 -40.25 19.59 -23.07
N PHE A 118 -39.93 18.35 -23.45
CA PHE A 118 -39.40 18.03 -24.77
C PHE A 118 -40.44 18.28 -25.87
N GLU A 119 -41.71 17.96 -25.66
CA GLU A 119 -42.79 18.30 -26.60
C GLU A 119 -42.99 19.82 -26.72
N LYS A 120 -42.91 20.57 -25.60
CA LYS A 120 -42.93 22.04 -25.63
C LYS A 120 -41.71 22.61 -26.36
N PHE A 121 -40.53 22.05 -26.12
CA PHE A 121 -39.29 22.42 -26.78
C PHE A 121 -39.37 22.15 -28.28
N GLN A 122 -39.83 20.97 -28.70
CA GLN A 122 -40.02 20.65 -30.12
C GLN A 122 -41.00 21.62 -30.80
N LYS A 123 -42.11 21.99 -30.14
CA LYS A 123 -43.05 22.99 -30.67
C LYS A 123 -42.39 24.37 -30.81
N ARG A 124 -41.59 24.82 -29.83
CA ARG A 124 -40.83 26.08 -29.89
C ARG A 124 -39.72 26.03 -30.94
N PHE A 125 -39.00 24.92 -31.00
CA PHE A 125 -37.92 24.68 -31.95
C PHE A 125 -38.44 24.68 -33.38
N LYS A 126 -39.57 24.00 -33.68
CA LYS A 126 -40.19 24.03 -35.01
C LYS A 126 -40.69 25.43 -35.41
N LYS A 127 -41.15 26.23 -34.43
CA LYS A 127 -41.55 27.63 -34.63
C LYS A 127 -40.35 28.55 -34.86
N HIS A 128 -39.23 28.31 -34.19
CA HIS A 128 -38.00 29.12 -34.32
C HIS A 128 -37.11 28.66 -35.46
N SER A 129 -37.05 27.38 -35.81
CA SER A 129 -36.28 26.86 -36.94
C SER A 129 -36.77 27.46 -38.25
N GLY A 130 -38.09 27.59 -38.44
CA GLY A 130 -38.66 28.27 -39.61
C GLY A 130 -38.35 29.78 -39.69
N ALA A 131 -38.09 30.44 -38.55
CA ALA A 131 -37.67 31.84 -38.49
C ALA A 131 -36.14 32.00 -38.52
N MET A 132 -35.40 30.96 -38.16
CA MET A 132 -33.93 30.93 -38.08
C MET A 132 -33.32 30.48 -39.42
N GLU A 133 -33.95 29.58 -40.18
CA GLU A 133 -33.55 29.21 -41.55
C GLU A 133 -33.45 30.45 -42.46
N THR A 134 -34.33 31.43 -42.26
CA THR A 134 -34.36 32.69 -43.01
C THR A 134 -33.29 33.69 -42.57
N ASN A 135 -32.81 33.61 -41.32
CA ASN A 135 -31.89 34.61 -40.72
C ASN A 135 -30.45 34.11 -40.52
N VAL A 136 -30.24 32.79 -40.48
CA VAL A 136 -28.96 32.16 -40.14
C VAL A 136 -28.23 31.59 -41.35
N GLY A 137 -28.94 31.29 -42.45
CA GLY A 137 -28.31 30.95 -43.74
C GLY A 137 -27.33 32.01 -44.25
N THR A 138 -27.48 33.27 -43.83
CA THR A 138 -26.62 34.39 -44.22
C THR A 138 -25.45 34.65 -43.26
N LYS A 139 -25.42 34.08 -42.05
CA LYS A 139 -24.38 34.37 -41.04
C LYS A 139 -23.55 33.16 -40.58
N LEU A 140 -24.04 31.93 -40.68
CA LEU A 140 -23.31 30.73 -40.21
C LEU A 140 -22.29 30.15 -41.20
N ALA A 141 -22.27 30.59 -42.46
CA ALA A 141 -21.24 30.16 -43.43
C ALA A 141 -19.80 30.60 -43.06
N GLY A 142 -19.64 31.56 -42.13
CA GLY A 142 -18.33 32.13 -41.79
C GLY A 142 -17.64 31.56 -40.55
N PHE A 143 -18.36 30.89 -39.65
CA PHE A 143 -17.82 30.56 -38.31
C PHE A 143 -17.59 29.06 -38.07
N ASP A 144 -18.33 28.17 -38.72
CA ASP A 144 -18.15 26.70 -38.59
C ASP A 144 -16.82 26.22 -39.20
N VAL A 145 -16.36 26.87 -40.29
CA VAL A 145 -15.13 26.50 -41.01
C VAL A 145 -13.87 26.61 -40.14
N LYS A 146 -13.89 27.44 -39.09
CA LYS A 146 -12.67 27.80 -38.35
C LYS A 146 -12.38 26.88 -37.15
N LEU A 147 -13.41 26.28 -36.56
CA LEU A 147 -13.30 25.49 -35.32
C LEU A 147 -13.21 23.98 -35.60
N GLU A 148 -13.96 23.47 -36.58
CA GLU A 148 -13.74 22.11 -37.10
C GLU A 148 -12.33 21.97 -37.69
N GLY A 149 -11.81 23.00 -38.37
CA GLY A 149 -10.49 22.98 -38.98
C GLY A 149 -9.30 22.89 -38.01
N GLN A 150 -9.45 23.18 -36.72
CA GLN A 150 -8.36 23.11 -35.73
C GLN A 150 -8.32 21.76 -35.02
N TRP A 151 -9.48 21.23 -34.65
CA TRP A 151 -9.60 19.93 -33.98
C TRP A 151 -9.29 18.78 -34.93
N ASP A 152 -9.79 18.88 -36.17
CA ASP A 152 -9.52 17.92 -37.22
C ASP A 152 -8.04 17.93 -37.63
N LYS A 153 -7.33 19.07 -37.48
CA LYS A 153 -5.89 19.19 -37.76
C LYS A 153 -5.00 18.56 -36.69
N PHE A 154 -5.39 18.60 -35.42
CA PHE A 154 -4.67 17.94 -34.33
C PHE A 154 -4.87 16.42 -34.35
N GLN A 155 -6.11 15.98 -34.52
CA GLN A 155 -6.47 14.56 -34.71
C GLN A 155 -5.75 13.99 -35.94
N LYS A 156 -5.82 14.68 -37.09
CA LYS A 156 -5.08 14.29 -38.30
C LYS A 156 -3.57 14.33 -38.11
N GLN A 157 -2.97 15.21 -37.31
CA GLN A 157 -1.52 15.19 -37.10
C GLN A 157 -1.03 13.97 -36.31
N ILE A 158 -1.75 13.56 -35.26
CA ILE A 158 -1.38 12.38 -34.47
C ILE A 158 -1.72 11.10 -35.23
N ILE A 159 -2.93 11.03 -35.81
CA ILE A 159 -3.36 9.89 -36.61
C ILE A 159 -2.49 9.77 -37.86
N ASN A 160 -2.14 10.85 -38.56
CA ASN A 160 -1.24 10.78 -39.70
C ASN A 160 0.19 10.45 -39.28
N ARG A 161 0.71 10.89 -38.12
CA ARG A 161 2.05 10.42 -37.69
C ARG A 161 2.07 8.93 -37.38
N LEU A 162 1.05 8.44 -36.69
CA LEU A 162 0.91 7.01 -36.41
C LEU A 162 0.62 6.21 -37.66
N LYS A 163 -0.23 6.73 -38.55
CA LYS A 163 -0.57 6.14 -39.84
C LYS A 163 0.57 6.21 -40.82
N ASP A 164 1.39 7.25 -40.85
CA ASP A 164 2.62 7.34 -41.65
C ASP A 164 3.66 6.35 -41.11
N GLN A 165 3.82 6.23 -39.80
CA GLN A 165 4.70 5.19 -39.22
C GLN A 165 4.17 3.79 -39.52
N LEU A 166 2.87 3.57 -39.41
CA LEU A 166 2.20 2.30 -39.68
C LEU A 166 2.17 2.00 -41.19
N GLU A 167 2.00 2.98 -42.07
CA GLU A 167 2.04 2.84 -43.53
C GLU A 167 3.47 2.71 -44.01
N ILE A 168 4.46 3.37 -43.41
CA ILE A 168 5.89 3.10 -43.68
C ILE A 168 6.23 1.68 -43.23
N PHE A 169 5.73 1.23 -42.08
CA PHE A 169 5.95 -0.12 -41.58
C PHE A 169 5.20 -1.17 -42.43
N THR A 170 3.95 -0.91 -42.79
CA THR A 170 3.09 -1.76 -43.64
C THR A 170 3.57 -1.76 -45.08
N TYR A 171 4.02 -0.63 -45.63
CA TYR A 171 4.66 -0.54 -46.94
C TYR A 171 5.99 -1.27 -46.92
N LYS A 172 6.80 -1.16 -45.86
CA LYS A 172 8.04 -1.95 -45.74
C LYS A 172 7.76 -3.43 -45.55
N LEU A 173 6.69 -3.81 -44.85
CA LEU A 173 6.23 -5.19 -44.69
C LEU A 173 5.69 -5.75 -46.00
N ASN A 174 4.84 -5.02 -46.71
CA ASN A 174 4.29 -5.40 -48.01
C ASN A 174 5.38 -5.37 -49.08
N THR A 175 6.33 -4.43 -49.02
CA THR A 175 7.51 -4.44 -49.90
C THR A 175 8.41 -5.60 -49.53
N PHE A 176 8.55 -5.98 -48.26
CA PHE A 176 9.28 -7.17 -47.83
C PHE A 176 8.58 -8.46 -48.27
N GLU A 177 7.25 -8.52 -48.17
CA GLU A 177 6.38 -9.61 -48.64
C GLU A 177 6.45 -9.74 -50.16
N GLN A 178 6.32 -8.64 -50.89
CA GLN A 178 6.42 -8.56 -52.34
C GLN A 178 7.86 -8.79 -52.83
N THR A 179 8.89 -8.38 -52.09
CA THR A 179 10.30 -8.73 -52.37
C THR A 179 10.57 -10.21 -52.05
N CYS A 180 9.87 -10.80 -51.08
CA CYS A 180 9.88 -12.25 -50.83
C CYS A 180 9.15 -13.04 -51.94
N GLU A 181 8.07 -12.49 -52.50
CA GLU A 181 7.33 -13.09 -53.63
C GLU A 181 8.05 -12.91 -54.99
N GLU A 182 8.62 -11.74 -55.26
CA GLU A 182 9.26 -11.40 -56.54
C GLU A 182 10.73 -11.82 -56.62
N SER A 183 11.44 -11.94 -55.49
CA SER A 183 12.72 -12.62 -55.50
C SER A 183 12.48 -14.08 -55.91
N LYS A 184 13.35 -14.63 -56.78
CA LYS A 184 13.35 -16.05 -57.20
C LYS A 184 13.48 -17.07 -56.04
N ILE A 185 13.35 -16.62 -54.80
CA ILE A 185 13.28 -17.34 -53.54
C ILE A 185 11.94 -18.09 -53.43
N GLY A 186 10.81 -17.50 -53.86
CA GLY A 186 9.50 -18.18 -53.86
C GLY A 186 9.39 -19.44 -54.74
N ARG A 187 10.27 -19.59 -55.75
CA ARG A 187 10.35 -20.82 -56.58
C ARG A 187 11.38 -21.84 -56.11
N LYS A 188 12.22 -21.52 -55.11
CA LYS A 188 13.15 -22.48 -54.48
C LYS A 188 12.74 -22.92 -53.07
N PHE A 189 11.83 -22.23 -52.40
CA PHE A 189 11.18 -22.70 -51.19
C PHE A 189 10.09 -23.73 -51.55
N LYS A 190 10.55 -24.92 -51.96
CA LYS A 190 9.75 -26.12 -52.12
C LYS A 190 9.00 -26.39 -50.80
N LYS A 191 7.67 -26.36 -50.83
CA LYS A 191 6.62 -27.03 -50.02
C LYS A 191 6.96 -27.83 -48.74
N GLY A 192 7.99 -27.47 -47.96
CA GLY A 192 8.44 -28.23 -46.79
C GLY A 192 9.35 -27.47 -45.82
N ASP A 193 9.46 -26.15 -45.94
CA ASP A 193 10.28 -25.35 -45.00
C ASP A 193 9.40 -24.80 -43.87
N GLU A 194 8.92 -25.71 -43.00
CA GLU A 194 8.16 -25.41 -41.78
C GLU A 194 8.88 -24.37 -40.88
N GLY A 195 10.20 -24.23 -41.03
CA GLY A 195 11.00 -23.24 -40.32
C GLY A 195 10.66 -21.77 -40.63
N PHE A 196 10.19 -21.45 -41.84
CA PHE A 196 9.92 -20.04 -42.22
C PHE A 196 8.81 -19.40 -41.39
N ILE A 197 7.73 -20.17 -41.14
CA ILE A 197 6.58 -19.71 -40.35
C ILE A 197 7.02 -19.36 -38.92
N GLY A 198 7.89 -20.20 -38.32
CA GLY A 198 8.43 -19.95 -36.98
C GLY A 198 9.21 -18.64 -36.88
N TRP A 199 10.01 -18.29 -37.90
CA TRP A 199 10.74 -17.02 -37.94
C TRP A 199 9.82 -15.81 -38.06
N CYS A 200 8.76 -15.88 -38.88
CA CYS A 200 7.78 -14.80 -39.01
C CYS A 200 7.01 -14.57 -37.70
N MET A 201 6.65 -15.64 -36.99
CA MET A 201 6.02 -15.54 -35.67
C MET A 201 6.96 -14.89 -34.65
N LEU A 202 8.23 -15.30 -34.62
CA LEU A 202 9.23 -14.71 -33.73
C LEU A 202 9.50 -13.23 -34.05
N LEU A 203 9.53 -12.86 -35.34
CA LEU A 203 9.68 -11.46 -35.77
C LEU A 203 8.48 -10.60 -35.34
N THR A 204 7.27 -11.14 -35.47
CA THR A 204 6.05 -10.46 -35.01
C THR A 204 6.08 -10.26 -33.50
N LEU A 205 6.45 -11.30 -32.76
CA LEU A 205 6.50 -11.27 -31.31
C LEU A 205 7.55 -10.28 -30.77
N THR A 206 8.76 -10.30 -31.34
CA THR A 206 9.82 -9.34 -30.99
C THR A 206 9.42 -7.90 -31.30
N THR A 207 8.66 -7.67 -32.37
CA THR A 207 8.08 -6.34 -32.67
C THR A 207 7.10 -5.90 -31.58
N LEU A 208 6.22 -6.79 -31.12
CA LEU A 208 5.28 -6.50 -30.02
C LEU A 208 6.01 -6.24 -28.70
N LEU A 209 7.07 -7.00 -28.40
CA LEU A 209 7.93 -6.79 -27.23
C LEU A 209 8.59 -5.41 -27.26
N LEU A 210 9.10 -4.97 -28.41
CA LEU A 210 9.65 -3.61 -28.57
C LEU A 210 8.62 -2.53 -28.25
N VAL A 211 7.39 -2.66 -28.76
CA VAL A 211 6.31 -1.71 -28.50
C VAL A 211 5.95 -1.69 -27.01
N ALA A 212 5.80 -2.87 -26.38
CA ALA A 212 5.49 -2.99 -24.97
C ALA A 212 6.59 -2.39 -24.08
N ALA A 213 7.87 -2.59 -24.44
CA ALA A 213 9.01 -1.99 -23.75
C ALA A 213 9.00 -0.46 -23.85
N ILE A 214 8.66 0.11 -25.01
CA ILE A 214 8.49 1.57 -25.15
C ILE A 214 7.39 2.11 -24.24
N VAL A 215 6.25 1.41 -24.15
CA VAL A 215 5.13 1.79 -23.26
C VAL A 215 5.59 1.76 -21.80
N LEU A 216 6.29 0.70 -21.38
CA LEU A 216 6.86 0.58 -20.04
C LEU A 216 7.85 1.72 -19.71
N ILE A 217 8.76 2.04 -20.63
CA ILE A 217 9.73 3.13 -20.45
C ILE A 217 8.98 4.46 -20.30
N SER A 218 8.00 4.72 -21.16
CA SER A 218 7.22 5.95 -21.15
C SER A 218 6.43 6.12 -19.85
N SER A 219 5.70 5.09 -19.42
CA SER A 219 4.92 5.12 -18.17
C SER A 219 5.84 5.28 -16.95
N SER A 220 6.96 4.56 -16.91
CA SER A 220 7.96 4.68 -15.86
C SER A 220 8.58 6.08 -15.79
N VAL A 221 8.86 6.72 -16.93
CA VAL A 221 9.35 8.10 -16.98
C VAL A 221 8.30 9.07 -16.43
N GLN A 222 7.03 8.91 -16.81
CA GLN A 222 5.96 9.75 -16.31
C GLN A 222 5.81 9.64 -14.79
N ILE A 223 5.82 8.41 -14.25
CA ILE A 223 5.75 8.16 -12.81
C ILE A 223 6.97 8.76 -12.08
N SER A 224 8.18 8.57 -12.61
CA SER A 224 9.39 9.12 -11.99
C SER A 224 9.42 10.67 -11.92
N ARG A 225 8.68 11.34 -12.82
CA ARG A 225 8.58 12.80 -12.90
C ARG A 225 7.46 13.38 -12.03
N VAL A 226 6.57 12.54 -11.50
CA VAL A 226 5.59 12.98 -10.53
C VAL A 226 6.32 13.63 -9.35
N LYS A 227 5.76 14.75 -8.88
CA LYS A 227 6.36 15.52 -7.79
C LYS A 227 6.50 14.62 -6.55
N PRO A 228 7.52 14.86 -5.70
CA PRO A 228 7.55 14.22 -4.40
C PRO A 228 6.30 14.61 -3.61
N CYS A 229 5.90 13.74 -2.70
CA CYS A 229 4.73 13.98 -1.90
C CYS A 229 4.89 15.22 -1.03
N GLU A 230 4.05 16.22 -1.27
CA GLU A 230 4.13 17.49 -0.54
C GLU A 230 3.72 17.33 0.93
N LEU A 231 2.90 16.31 1.25
CA LEU A 231 2.51 15.98 2.62
C LEU A 231 3.67 15.43 3.44
N GLU A 232 4.47 14.52 2.89
CA GLU A 232 5.67 13.99 3.55
C GLU A 232 6.64 15.12 3.88
N ALA A 233 6.96 15.96 2.89
CA ALA A 233 7.82 17.13 3.09
C ALA A 233 7.25 18.10 4.14
N ALA A 234 5.92 18.19 4.26
CA ALA A 234 5.25 19.01 5.27
C ALA A 234 5.43 18.43 6.69
N LEU A 235 5.29 17.11 6.86
CA LEU A 235 5.43 16.42 8.14
C LEU A 235 6.89 16.33 8.60
N ASP A 236 7.81 16.07 7.68
CA ASP A 236 9.26 16.10 7.95
C ASP A 236 9.71 17.48 8.42
N TYR A 237 9.10 18.54 7.85
CA TYR A 237 9.42 19.91 8.22
C TYR A 237 9.16 20.21 9.71
N ILE A 238 8.13 19.59 10.30
CA ILE A 238 7.82 19.69 11.74
C ILE A 238 8.46 18.57 12.57
N SER A 239 9.39 17.82 11.97
CA SER A 239 10.10 16.68 12.56
C SER A 239 9.16 15.62 13.13
N MET A 240 8.03 15.39 12.47
CA MET A 240 7.05 14.41 12.88
C MET A 240 7.25 13.12 12.08
N GLU A 241 7.69 12.05 12.74
CA GLU A 241 7.71 10.71 12.16
C GLU A 241 6.28 10.16 12.11
N TYR A 242 5.75 9.93 10.91
CA TYR A 242 4.42 9.34 10.70
C TYR A 242 4.54 7.99 9.98
N ASN A 243 3.93 6.96 10.56
CA ASN A 243 3.90 5.61 10.03
C ASN A 243 2.43 5.13 10.10
N PRO A 244 1.78 4.76 8.98
CA PRO A 244 2.30 4.45 7.62
C PRO A 244 2.68 5.66 6.76
N HIS A 245 3.43 5.41 5.66
CA HIS A 245 3.92 6.46 4.76
C HIS A 245 2.76 7.36 4.28
N PRO A 246 2.86 8.69 4.37
CA PRO A 246 1.72 9.59 4.16
C PRO A 246 1.24 9.70 2.70
N CYS A 247 1.80 8.93 1.78
CA CYS A 247 1.72 9.20 0.34
C CYS A 247 1.46 7.93 -0.44
N ARG A 248 0.35 7.97 -1.18
CA ARG A 248 -0.08 6.88 -2.05
C ARG A 248 0.97 6.60 -3.13
N TYR A 249 1.31 5.33 -3.32
CA TYR A 249 2.22 4.83 -4.37
C TYR A 249 3.66 5.39 -4.36
N ASN A 250 4.17 5.88 -3.21
CA ASN A 250 5.55 6.37 -3.17
C ASN A 250 6.58 5.26 -3.44
N SER A 251 6.34 4.06 -2.92
CA SER A 251 7.13 2.86 -3.21
C SER A 251 7.22 2.55 -4.71
N VAL A 252 6.09 2.65 -5.43
CA VAL A 252 6.03 2.47 -6.88
C VAL A 252 6.83 3.55 -7.61
N ARG A 253 6.80 4.80 -7.12
CA ARG A 253 7.61 5.89 -7.68
C ARG A 253 9.10 5.62 -7.56
N GLU A 254 9.57 5.14 -6.42
CA GLU A 254 10.98 4.78 -6.24
C GLU A 254 11.39 3.64 -7.18
N CYS A 255 10.52 2.63 -7.30
CA CYS A 255 10.74 1.49 -8.20
C CYS A 255 10.70 1.86 -9.69
N SER A 256 9.96 2.91 -10.07
CA SER A 256 9.82 3.35 -11.48
C SER A 256 11.16 3.63 -12.18
N SER A 257 12.17 4.08 -11.43
CA SER A 257 13.51 4.32 -11.97
C SER A 257 14.20 3.02 -12.41
N ASN A 258 14.06 1.96 -11.61
CA ASN A 258 14.56 0.62 -11.92
C ASN A 258 13.77 0.01 -13.08
N LEU A 259 12.43 0.10 -13.04
CA LEU A 259 11.56 -0.37 -14.12
C LEU A 259 11.88 0.26 -15.47
N ARG A 260 12.19 1.56 -15.48
CA ARG A 260 12.67 2.25 -16.68
C ARG A 260 13.95 1.63 -17.22
N ASN A 261 14.92 1.35 -16.35
CA ASN A 261 16.20 0.75 -16.76
C ASN A 261 16.00 -0.68 -17.29
N TRP A 262 15.13 -1.46 -16.64
CA TRP A 262 14.70 -2.79 -17.12
C TRP A 262 14.04 -2.70 -18.50
N GLY A 263 13.11 -1.76 -18.69
CA GLY A 263 12.46 -1.53 -19.99
C GLY A 263 13.44 -1.12 -21.09
N ILE A 264 14.44 -0.28 -20.80
CA ILE A 264 15.49 0.10 -21.77
C ILE A 264 16.34 -1.11 -22.15
N ALA A 265 16.77 -1.90 -21.17
CA ALA A 265 17.58 -3.09 -21.41
C ALA A 265 16.80 -4.14 -22.22
N GLU A 266 15.51 -4.34 -21.92
CA GLU A 266 14.61 -5.21 -22.67
C GLU A 266 14.42 -4.72 -24.11
N PHE A 267 14.23 -3.42 -24.31
CA PHE A 267 14.12 -2.82 -25.63
C PHE A 267 15.40 -3.08 -26.45
N LEU A 268 16.58 -2.88 -25.87
CA LEU A 268 17.85 -3.12 -26.55
C LEU A 268 18.03 -4.60 -26.90
N LEU A 269 17.71 -5.52 -25.98
CA LEU A 269 17.79 -6.97 -26.22
C LEU A 269 16.93 -7.38 -27.42
N ASN A 270 15.65 -6.99 -27.41
CA ASN A 270 14.71 -7.30 -28.50
C ASN A 270 15.10 -6.62 -29.81
N TRP A 271 15.68 -5.42 -29.74
CA TRP A 271 16.16 -4.71 -30.92
C TRP A 271 17.27 -5.51 -31.61
N PHE A 272 18.27 -5.97 -30.86
CA PHE A 272 19.34 -6.81 -31.43
C PHE A 272 18.81 -8.15 -31.97
N LEU A 273 17.87 -8.78 -31.27
CA LEU A 273 17.25 -10.03 -31.73
C LEU A 273 16.47 -9.83 -33.04
N PHE A 274 15.67 -8.77 -33.12
CA PHE A 274 14.94 -8.38 -34.32
C PHE A 274 15.88 -8.22 -35.53
N TRP A 275 17.00 -7.50 -35.36
CA TRP A 275 18.00 -7.37 -36.42
C TRP A 275 18.70 -8.68 -36.75
N ALA A 276 18.98 -9.54 -35.77
CA ALA A 276 19.56 -10.86 -36.02
C ALA A 276 18.64 -11.75 -36.87
N ILE A 277 17.32 -11.72 -36.60
CA ILE A 277 16.32 -12.45 -37.38
C ILE A 277 16.22 -11.88 -38.80
N LEU A 278 16.15 -10.56 -38.95
CA LEU A 278 16.14 -9.92 -40.27
C LEU A 278 17.40 -10.24 -41.09
N CYS A 279 18.58 -10.16 -40.47
CA CYS A 279 19.84 -10.54 -41.10
C CYS A 279 19.87 -12.02 -41.49
N LYS A 280 19.23 -12.92 -40.72
CA LYS A 280 19.09 -14.31 -41.12
C LYS A 280 18.20 -14.45 -42.36
N CYS A 281 17.08 -13.75 -42.40
CA CYS A 281 16.16 -13.75 -43.55
C CYS A 281 16.81 -13.18 -44.83
N HIS A 282 17.67 -12.15 -44.71
CA HIS A 282 18.26 -11.47 -45.86
C HIS A 282 19.69 -11.86 -46.23
N CYS A 283 20.56 -12.13 -45.26
CA CYS A 283 22.01 -12.27 -45.48
C CYS A 283 22.49 -13.73 -45.44
N HIS A 284 21.58 -14.70 -45.39
CA HIS A 284 21.89 -16.14 -45.43
C HIS A 284 22.91 -16.58 -44.35
N LEU A 285 22.89 -15.96 -43.15
CA LEU A 285 23.79 -16.32 -42.05
C LEU A 285 23.76 -17.84 -41.77
N SER A 286 24.91 -18.42 -41.47
CA SER A 286 25.02 -19.84 -41.12
C SER A 286 24.14 -20.21 -39.92
N ASP A 287 23.36 -21.29 -40.04
CA ASP A 287 22.41 -21.76 -39.03
C ASP A 287 23.03 -21.92 -37.64
N LYS A 288 24.28 -22.38 -37.57
CA LYS A 288 24.99 -22.60 -36.29
C LYS A 288 25.17 -21.31 -35.50
N LYS A 289 25.52 -20.20 -36.16
CA LYS A 289 25.75 -18.92 -35.49
C LYS A 289 24.46 -18.32 -34.96
N VAL A 290 23.39 -18.39 -35.76
CA VAL A 290 22.07 -17.87 -35.38
C VAL A 290 21.50 -18.65 -34.19
N TYR A 291 21.67 -19.97 -34.18
CA TYR A 291 21.19 -20.80 -33.08
C TYR A 291 21.88 -20.47 -31.75
N VAL A 292 23.20 -20.22 -31.77
CA VAL A 292 23.94 -19.79 -30.58
C VAL A 292 23.43 -18.42 -30.08
N ILE A 293 23.19 -17.47 -31.00
CA ILE A 293 22.65 -16.15 -30.64
C ILE A 293 21.28 -16.30 -29.97
N ILE A 294 20.39 -17.13 -30.52
CA ILE A 294 19.05 -17.35 -29.97
C ILE A 294 19.13 -18.03 -28.61
N LEU A 295 19.99 -19.03 -28.44
CA LEU A 295 20.18 -19.69 -27.15
C LEU A 295 20.63 -18.70 -26.07
N VAL A 296 21.63 -17.87 -26.37
CA VAL A 296 22.11 -16.84 -25.45
C VAL A 296 21.00 -15.83 -25.15
N THR A 297 20.27 -15.40 -26.18
CA THR A 297 19.16 -14.44 -26.02
C THR A 297 18.04 -15.03 -25.17
N ALA A 298 17.70 -16.31 -25.33
CA ALA A 298 16.68 -16.99 -24.53
C ALA A 298 17.07 -17.08 -23.05
N ILE A 299 18.35 -17.34 -22.74
CA ILE A 299 18.84 -17.34 -21.36
C ILE A 299 18.71 -15.94 -20.75
N VAL A 300 19.09 -14.90 -21.50
CA VAL A 300 18.97 -13.52 -21.03
C VAL A 300 17.49 -13.14 -20.86
N ALA A 301 16.64 -13.43 -21.84
CA ALA A 301 15.19 -13.19 -21.78
C ALA A 301 14.54 -13.89 -20.58
N MET A 302 15.01 -15.08 -20.18
CA MET A 302 14.54 -15.76 -18.96
C MET A 302 14.85 -14.96 -17.69
N VAL A 303 16.03 -14.34 -17.59
CA VAL A 303 16.39 -13.46 -16.45
C VAL A 303 15.47 -12.24 -16.42
N PHE A 304 15.22 -11.62 -17.57
CA PHE A 304 14.28 -10.49 -17.68
C PHE A 304 12.86 -10.90 -17.29
N PHE A 305 12.37 -12.03 -17.78
CA PHE A 305 11.04 -12.55 -17.44
C PHE A 305 10.86 -12.73 -15.93
N ILE A 306 11.85 -13.32 -15.24
CA ILE A 306 11.82 -13.47 -13.77
C ILE A 306 11.84 -12.09 -13.10
N GLY A 307 12.74 -11.20 -13.52
CA GLY A 307 12.85 -9.84 -12.97
C GLY A 307 11.55 -9.05 -13.12
N MET A 308 10.94 -9.05 -14.30
CA MET A 308 9.68 -8.36 -14.58
C MET A 308 8.51 -8.96 -13.79
N THR A 309 8.47 -10.29 -13.62
CA THR A 309 7.45 -10.96 -12.80
C THR A 309 7.57 -10.57 -11.33
N VAL A 310 8.79 -10.51 -10.78
CA VAL A 310 9.02 -10.04 -9.40
C VAL A 310 8.56 -8.60 -9.24
N ASN A 311 8.89 -7.72 -10.17
CA ASN A 311 8.45 -6.32 -10.14
C ASN A 311 6.92 -6.19 -10.27
N TYR A 312 6.28 -7.02 -11.10
CA TYR A 312 4.83 -7.06 -11.24
C TYR A 312 4.16 -7.43 -9.91
N VAL A 313 4.59 -8.53 -9.30
CA VAL A 313 4.06 -8.99 -8.00
C VAL A 313 4.28 -7.93 -6.94
N TYR A 314 5.44 -7.27 -6.93
CA TYR A 314 5.72 -6.17 -6.01
C TYR A 314 4.74 -5.01 -6.18
N ILE A 315 4.45 -4.56 -7.41
CA ILE A 315 3.49 -3.47 -7.64
C ILE A 315 2.09 -3.86 -7.21
N VAL A 316 1.64 -5.08 -7.54
CA VAL A 316 0.31 -5.58 -7.16
C VAL A 316 0.17 -5.73 -5.65
N ASP A 317 1.23 -6.17 -4.97
CA ASP A 317 1.26 -6.30 -3.50
C ASP A 317 1.24 -4.91 -2.83
N GLU A 318 1.98 -3.93 -3.35
CA GLU A 318 1.94 -2.54 -2.86
C GLU A 318 0.56 -1.89 -3.09
N GLU A 319 -0.09 -2.19 -4.22
CA GLU A 319 -1.47 -1.76 -4.50
C GLU A 319 -2.47 -2.42 -3.54
N ALA A 320 -2.25 -3.68 -3.16
CA ALA A 320 -3.12 -4.40 -2.21
C ALA A 320 -2.90 -3.98 -0.75
N LYS A 321 -1.67 -3.60 -0.38
CA LYS A 321 -1.29 -3.10 0.96
C LYS A 321 -1.68 -1.64 1.19
N GLU A 322 -2.26 -1.02 0.18
CA GLU A 322 -2.67 0.36 0.21
C GLU A 322 -3.51 0.69 1.45
N THR A 323 -2.89 1.41 2.37
CA THR A 323 -3.59 1.97 3.51
C THR A 323 -4.20 3.28 3.05
N VAL A 324 -5.53 3.34 3.02
CA VAL A 324 -6.25 4.61 2.90
C VAL A 324 -5.70 5.52 3.99
N LEU A 325 -5.10 6.64 3.60
CA LEU A 325 -4.48 7.58 4.54
C LEU A 325 -5.53 7.97 5.60
N ASP A 326 -5.33 7.49 6.82
CA ASP A 326 -6.24 7.77 7.92
C ASP A 326 -5.99 9.20 8.42
N TYR A 327 -6.76 10.13 7.86
CA TYR A 327 -6.68 11.54 8.25
C TYR A 327 -7.07 11.78 9.72
N LEU A 328 -7.84 10.88 10.35
CA LEU A 328 -8.16 11.00 11.78
C LEU A 328 -6.93 10.63 12.62
N GLN A 329 -6.23 9.57 12.24
CA GLN A 329 -4.97 9.19 12.89
C GLN A 329 -3.89 10.27 12.68
N LEU A 330 -3.80 10.83 11.48
CA LEU A 330 -2.88 11.94 11.18
C LEU A 330 -3.19 13.17 12.03
N GLU A 331 -4.46 13.58 12.09
CA GLU A 331 -4.92 14.71 12.92
C GLU A 331 -4.57 14.51 14.40
N SER A 332 -4.92 13.35 14.96
CA SER A 332 -4.60 12.99 16.35
C SER A 332 -3.10 13.03 16.63
N SER A 333 -2.29 12.51 15.71
CA SER A 333 -0.82 12.50 15.82
C SER A 333 -0.25 13.91 15.79
N MET A 334 -0.73 14.77 14.88
CA MET A 334 -0.30 16.16 14.79
C MET A 334 -0.69 16.97 16.04
N ILE A 335 -1.90 16.76 16.58
CA ILE A 335 -2.35 17.41 17.83
C ILE A 335 -1.47 17.00 18.99
N SER A 336 -1.23 15.69 19.15
CA SER A 336 -0.39 15.15 20.22
C SER A 336 1.04 15.69 20.14
N TRP A 337 1.61 15.73 18.93
CA TRP A 337 2.95 16.27 18.69
C TRP A 337 3.04 17.76 19.03
N LEU A 338 2.07 18.56 18.56
CA LEU A 338 2.00 19.99 18.88
C LEU A 338 1.88 20.20 20.40
N ALA A 339 0.93 19.53 21.04
CA ALA A 339 0.67 19.62 22.48
C ALA A 339 1.93 19.33 23.31
N LYS A 340 2.77 18.38 22.89
CA LYS A 340 3.97 17.99 23.64
C LYS A 340 5.17 18.91 23.41
N HIS A 341 5.33 19.44 22.20
CA HIS A 341 6.60 20.04 21.77
C HIS A 341 6.55 21.55 21.45
N TYR A 342 5.35 22.15 21.35
CA TYR A 342 5.21 23.57 21.04
C TYR A 342 5.38 24.46 22.28
N LYS A 343 6.40 25.33 22.27
CA LYS A 343 6.83 26.14 23.44
C LYS A 343 6.83 27.65 23.18
N SER A 344 6.79 28.09 21.93
CA SER A 344 6.90 29.51 21.59
C SER A 344 6.34 29.83 20.21
N ASP A 345 5.65 30.96 20.09
CA ASP A 345 5.19 31.59 18.85
C ASP A 345 6.26 32.46 18.17
N ASN A 346 7.51 32.44 18.66
CA ASN A 346 8.61 33.20 18.09
C ASN A 346 9.41 32.37 17.06
N ILE A 347 9.60 32.91 15.85
CA ILE A 347 10.37 32.28 14.76
C ILE A 347 11.89 32.46 14.95
N SER A 348 12.33 33.51 15.67
CA SER A 348 13.76 33.86 15.78
C SER A 348 14.43 33.24 17.01
N ASN A 349 13.73 33.19 18.15
CA ASN A 349 14.31 32.80 19.44
C ASN A 349 13.58 31.61 20.09
N GLY A 350 12.76 30.87 19.33
CA GLY A 350 12.05 29.70 19.80
C GLY A 350 12.90 28.42 19.81
N GLY A 351 12.39 27.35 20.42
CA GLY A 351 12.96 26.01 20.22
C GLY A 351 12.75 25.54 18.77
N ALA A 352 13.66 24.72 18.23
CA ALA A 352 13.65 24.29 16.83
C ALA A 352 12.28 23.78 16.36
N VAL A 353 11.60 22.95 17.17
CA VAL A 353 10.26 22.41 16.85
C VAL A 353 9.20 23.51 16.81
N SER A 354 9.25 24.49 17.72
CA SER A 354 8.30 25.59 17.72
C SER A 354 8.52 26.54 16.54
N ILE A 355 9.79 26.81 16.21
CA ILE A 355 10.16 27.55 14.99
C ILE A 355 9.64 26.85 13.75
N ALA A 356 9.81 25.52 13.66
CA ALA A 356 9.30 24.72 12.55
C ALA A 356 7.77 24.85 12.41
N TRP A 357 7.01 24.69 13.50
CA TRP A 357 5.55 24.90 13.50
C TRP A 357 5.15 26.32 13.08
N ASN A 358 5.82 27.35 13.58
CA ASN A 358 5.52 28.74 13.22
C ASN A 358 5.73 29.01 11.73
N ILE A 359 6.83 28.49 11.16
CA ILE A 359 7.07 28.60 9.72
C ILE A 359 6.09 27.71 8.95
N PHE A 360 5.70 26.55 9.47
CA PHE A 360 4.71 25.66 8.87
C PHE A 360 3.36 26.37 8.70
N PHE A 361 2.87 27.08 9.73
CA PHE A 361 1.64 27.87 9.66
C PHE A 361 1.69 28.98 8.61
N ILE A 362 2.86 29.58 8.38
CA ILE A 362 3.05 30.57 7.31
C ILE A 362 3.10 29.90 5.94
N ARG A 363 3.96 28.88 5.78
CA ARG A 363 4.22 28.21 4.51
C ARG A 363 2.98 27.55 3.93
N TYR A 364 2.18 26.90 4.78
CA TYR A 364 1.00 26.16 4.37
C TYR A 364 -0.29 26.95 4.54
N ASP A 365 -0.20 28.22 4.91
CA ASP A 365 -1.34 29.14 5.09
C ASP A 365 -2.47 28.53 5.92
N CYS A 366 -2.11 27.98 7.08
CA CYS A 366 -3.03 27.30 8.00
C CYS A 366 -2.78 27.69 9.47
N CYS A 367 -3.77 27.46 10.33
CA CYS A 367 -3.69 27.68 11.78
C CYS A 367 -4.40 26.57 12.55
N GLY A 368 -3.74 26.06 13.59
CA GLY A 368 -4.24 24.93 14.36
C GLY A 368 -4.27 23.65 13.52
N ILE A 369 -4.27 22.50 14.17
CA ILE A 369 -4.44 21.24 13.44
C ILE A 369 -5.89 21.13 13.00
N SER A 370 -6.80 21.29 13.96
CA SER A 370 -8.26 21.34 13.78
C SER A 370 -8.73 22.78 13.53
N GLU A 371 -10.01 22.94 13.25
CA GLU A 371 -10.61 24.27 13.09
C GLU A 371 -10.56 25.07 14.40
N VAL A 372 -10.07 26.31 14.30
CA VAL A 372 -10.07 27.25 15.42
C VAL A 372 -11.47 27.85 15.51
N VAL A 373 -12.21 27.50 16.55
CA VAL A 373 -13.60 27.94 16.78
C VAL A 373 -13.72 29.00 17.89
N GLY A 374 -12.59 29.53 18.35
CA GLY A 374 -12.52 30.56 19.38
C GLY A 374 -11.24 30.49 20.20
N THR A 375 -11.31 30.98 21.44
CA THR A 375 -10.16 31.03 22.35
C THR A 375 -9.78 29.67 22.92
N SER A 376 -10.65 28.66 22.87
CA SER A 376 -10.28 27.28 23.18
C SER A 376 -9.94 26.52 21.90
N ASN A 377 -8.72 26.00 21.82
CA ASN A 377 -8.18 25.44 20.60
C ASN A 377 -7.00 24.47 20.84
N ASN A 378 -6.36 24.00 19.76
CA ASN A 378 -5.29 23.00 19.86
C ASN A 378 -4.04 23.45 20.65
N PHE A 379 -3.87 24.75 20.91
CA PHE A 379 -2.72 25.30 21.61
C PHE A 379 -2.88 25.27 23.15
N ASP A 380 -4.09 25.16 23.68
CA ASP A 380 -4.40 25.28 25.12
C ASP A 380 -3.55 24.34 25.98
N ASN A 381 -3.30 23.12 25.50
CA ASN A 381 -2.56 22.08 26.21
C ASN A 381 -1.04 22.10 25.95
N THR A 382 -0.54 23.06 25.17
CA THR A 382 0.89 23.15 24.85
C THR A 382 1.69 23.77 26.01
N PRO A 383 2.99 23.49 26.15
CA PRO A 383 3.87 24.21 27.08
C PRO A 383 3.85 25.73 26.90
N TRP A 384 3.58 26.21 25.67
CA TRP A 384 3.45 27.63 25.37
C TRP A 384 2.29 28.31 26.14
N CYS A 385 1.19 27.59 26.36
CA CYS A 385 0.03 28.06 27.11
C CYS A 385 0.05 27.67 28.59
N THR A 386 0.63 26.50 28.92
CA THR A 386 0.58 25.95 30.28
C THR A 386 1.78 26.33 31.15
N THR A 387 2.96 26.56 30.56
CA THR A 387 4.22 26.76 31.31
C THR A 387 4.81 28.14 31.08
N SER A 388 4.91 28.58 29.83
CA SER A 388 5.59 29.84 29.49
C SER A 388 5.25 30.30 28.08
N GLY A 389 4.98 31.59 27.88
CA GLY A 389 4.77 32.13 26.55
C GLY A 389 3.77 33.27 26.52
N SER A 390 3.57 33.87 25.35
CA SER A 390 2.54 34.88 25.13
C SER A 390 1.12 34.35 25.42
N CYS A 391 0.89 33.04 25.26
CA CYS A 391 -0.37 32.40 25.63
C CYS A 391 -0.58 32.25 27.13
N GLN A 392 0.41 31.74 27.85
CA GLN A 392 0.36 31.69 29.32
C GLN A 392 0.16 33.10 29.92
N ALA A 393 0.78 34.12 29.32
CA ALA A 393 0.63 35.52 29.72
C ALA A 393 -0.70 36.15 29.26
N THR A 394 -1.61 35.39 28.65
CA THR A 394 -2.92 35.82 28.10
C THR A 394 -2.86 36.85 26.97
N SER A 395 -1.67 37.16 26.48
CA SER A 395 -1.45 38.14 25.40
C SER A 395 -1.73 37.57 24.00
N SER A 396 -1.87 36.25 23.85
CA SER A 396 -2.19 35.58 22.58
C SER A 396 -2.86 34.22 22.83
N GLN A 397 -4.02 33.95 22.25
CA GLN A 397 -4.71 32.65 22.32
C GLN A 397 -4.31 31.72 21.17
N ILE A 398 -3.82 32.27 20.06
CA ILE A 398 -3.21 31.54 18.95
C ILE A 398 -1.88 32.21 18.55
N PRO A 399 -0.93 31.49 17.93
CA PRO A 399 0.33 32.08 17.49
C PRO A 399 0.11 33.21 16.49
N LYS A 400 0.88 34.30 16.56
CA LYS A 400 0.75 35.40 15.60
C LYS A 400 0.91 34.97 14.13
N THR A 401 1.67 33.90 13.88
CA THR A 401 1.85 33.30 12.55
C THR A 401 0.58 32.68 11.96
N CYS A 402 -0.44 32.43 12.78
CA CYS A 402 -1.76 31.99 12.35
C CYS A 402 -2.60 33.07 11.67
N CYS A 403 -2.26 34.36 11.85
CA CYS A 403 -3.06 35.45 11.33
C CYS A 403 -2.99 35.53 9.81
N ARG A 404 -4.10 35.90 9.16
CA ARG A 404 -4.13 36.03 7.70
C ARG A 404 -3.22 37.16 7.24
N GLY A 405 -2.55 36.95 6.11
CA GLY A 405 -1.71 37.95 5.45
C GLY A 405 -0.35 38.17 6.10
N VAL A 406 -0.02 37.47 7.19
CA VAL A 406 1.30 37.57 7.82
C VAL A 406 2.33 36.69 7.13
N THR A 407 3.56 37.19 7.09
CA THR A 407 4.76 36.58 6.52
C THR A 407 5.81 36.36 7.61
N LYS A 408 6.95 35.76 7.24
CA LYS A 408 8.06 35.56 8.16
C LYS A 408 8.61 36.88 8.72
N ASP A 409 8.51 37.97 7.95
CA ASP A 409 9.17 39.24 8.26
C ASP A 409 8.29 40.18 9.08
N ASP A 410 6.96 40.04 9.00
CA ASP A 410 6.00 40.97 9.59
C ASP A 410 5.02 40.32 10.59
N TYR A 411 5.11 39.02 10.87
CA TYR A 411 4.20 38.35 11.80
C TYR A 411 4.16 38.97 13.21
N GLN A 412 5.21 39.67 13.63
CA GLN A 412 5.21 40.37 14.91
C GLN A 412 4.17 41.50 15.00
N ASN A 413 3.79 42.05 13.85
CA ASN A 413 2.78 43.10 13.68
C ASN A 413 1.36 42.54 13.50
N ALA A 414 1.16 41.22 13.71
CA ALA A 414 -0.16 40.61 13.63
C ALA A 414 -1.16 41.35 14.55
N PRO A 415 -2.38 41.63 14.08
CA PRO A 415 -3.34 42.43 14.83
C PRO A 415 -3.90 41.64 16.02
N SER A 416 -4.13 42.31 17.14
CA SER A 416 -4.57 41.68 18.40
C SER A 416 -5.96 41.03 18.29
N ASN A 417 -6.84 41.56 17.44
CA ASN A 417 -8.14 40.94 17.16
C ASN A 417 -8.02 39.53 16.56
N CYS A 418 -6.89 39.19 15.94
CA CYS A 418 -6.61 37.85 15.46
C CYS A 418 -6.01 36.96 16.53
N HIS A 419 -4.85 37.34 17.07
CA HIS A 419 -4.10 36.41 17.91
C HIS A 419 -4.53 36.43 19.37
N ALA A 420 -5.11 37.53 19.89
CA ALA A 420 -5.55 37.64 21.28
C ALA A 420 -7.07 37.44 21.43
N SER A 421 -7.88 37.95 20.51
CA SER A 421 -9.35 37.82 20.56
C SER A 421 -9.90 36.66 19.72
N VAL A 422 -9.14 36.17 18.73
CA VAL A 422 -9.54 35.08 17.82
C VAL A 422 -10.85 35.39 17.11
N ASN A 423 -10.99 36.60 16.56
CA ASN A 423 -12.18 36.99 15.81
C ASN A 423 -12.26 36.21 14.49
N ASP A 424 -13.43 35.64 14.20
CA ASP A 424 -13.69 34.89 12.97
C ASP A 424 -13.24 35.65 11.71
N GLY A 425 -12.64 34.92 10.77
CA GLY A 425 -12.16 35.46 9.50
C GLY A 425 -10.83 36.20 9.55
N THR A 426 -10.24 36.40 10.74
CA THR A 426 -8.92 37.06 10.89
C THR A 426 -7.73 36.08 10.91
N TYR A 427 -7.99 34.79 11.14
CA TYR A 427 -7.00 33.72 11.17
C TYR A 427 -7.16 32.75 9.99
N LYS A 428 -6.10 31.99 9.71
CA LYS A 428 -6.01 31.01 8.62
C LYS A 428 -6.86 29.75 8.89
N PRO A 429 -7.25 28.98 7.85
CA PRO A 429 -8.02 27.74 8.02
C PRO A 429 -7.21 26.62 8.71
N SER A 430 -7.86 25.51 9.06
CA SER A 430 -7.21 24.39 9.75
C SER A 430 -6.10 23.72 8.92
N CYS A 431 -5.01 23.32 9.60
CA CYS A 431 -3.89 22.66 8.93
C CYS A 431 -4.27 21.27 8.43
N ILE A 432 -5.16 20.53 9.09
CA ILE A 432 -5.58 19.21 8.59
C ILE A 432 -6.28 19.31 7.23
N SER A 433 -7.08 20.36 6.99
CA SER A 433 -7.71 20.60 5.69
C SER A 433 -6.67 20.85 4.59
N ARG A 434 -5.61 21.58 4.94
CA ARG A 434 -4.48 21.78 4.03
C ARG A 434 -3.72 20.48 3.81
N MET A 435 -3.42 19.70 4.85
CA MET A 435 -2.74 18.42 4.74
C MET A 435 -3.52 17.42 3.88
N LYS A 436 -4.85 17.35 4.01
CA LYS A 436 -5.73 16.61 3.10
C LYS A 436 -5.54 17.00 1.64
N SER A 437 -5.35 18.29 1.37
CA SER A 437 -5.13 18.76 0.00
C SER A 437 -3.75 18.38 -0.56
N LEU A 438 -2.74 18.24 0.30
CA LEU A 438 -1.37 17.83 -0.03
C LEU A 438 -1.20 16.31 -0.12
N GLY A 439 -2.02 15.57 0.62
CA GLY A 439 -2.08 14.10 0.60
C GLY A 439 -2.86 13.53 -0.58
N ARG A 440 -3.35 14.38 -1.50
CA ARG A 440 -3.99 13.90 -2.74
C ARG A 440 -2.97 13.22 -3.65
N ASP A 441 -3.42 12.14 -4.27
CA ASP A 441 -2.62 11.26 -5.11
C ASP A 441 -1.84 12.06 -6.16
N ASN A 442 -0.52 12.04 -6.04
CA ASN A 442 0.35 12.67 -7.02
C ASN A 442 0.45 11.79 -8.27
N ILE A 443 0.21 10.48 -8.14
CA ILE A 443 0.18 9.51 -9.22
C ILE A 443 -1.27 9.21 -9.57
N ASN A 444 -1.66 9.50 -10.82
CA ASN A 444 -2.97 9.16 -11.35
C ASN A 444 -3.12 7.62 -11.43
N GLU A 445 -4.22 7.08 -10.90
CA GLU A 445 -4.54 5.64 -10.94
C GLU A 445 -4.44 5.07 -12.36
N SER A 446 -4.88 5.81 -13.38
CA SER A 446 -4.76 5.39 -14.78
C SER A 446 -3.31 5.19 -15.24
N LEU A 447 -2.36 5.97 -14.70
CA LEU A 447 -0.94 5.83 -15.00
C LEU A 447 -0.36 4.58 -14.34
N LEU A 448 -0.80 4.27 -13.12
CA LEU A 448 -0.44 3.04 -12.41
C LEU A 448 -0.99 1.81 -13.14
N THR A 449 -2.27 1.83 -13.54
CA THR A 449 -2.87 0.76 -14.35
C THR A 449 -2.12 0.58 -15.67
N THR A 450 -1.72 1.66 -16.32
CA THR A 450 -0.91 1.60 -17.56
C THR A 450 0.45 0.96 -17.30
N LEU A 451 1.13 1.31 -16.21
CA LEU A 451 2.40 0.69 -15.82
C LEU A 451 2.21 -0.81 -15.56
N SER A 452 1.26 -1.18 -14.70
CA SER A 452 0.96 -2.56 -14.33
C SER A 452 0.62 -3.42 -15.56
N LEU A 453 -0.27 -2.91 -16.43
CA LEU A 453 -0.66 -3.58 -17.67
C LEU A 453 0.52 -3.74 -18.65
N SER A 454 1.39 -2.73 -18.74
CA SER A 454 2.58 -2.81 -19.60
C SER A 454 3.57 -3.88 -19.14
N ILE A 455 3.76 -4.02 -17.83
CA ILE A 455 4.60 -5.06 -17.23
C ILE A 455 3.97 -6.44 -17.46
N LEU A 456 2.68 -6.61 -17.18
CA LEU A 456 1.98 -7.87 -17.41
C LEU A 456 2.05 -8.30 -18.88
N THR A 457 1.84 -7.35 -19.79
CA THR A 457 1.93 -7.59 -21.23
C THR A 457 3.34 -8.05 -21.62
N LEU A 458 4.38 -7.41 -21.10
CA LEU A 458 5.76 -7.86 -21.32
C LEU A 458 6.00 -9.28 -20.79
N CYS A 459 5.57 -9.59 -19.56
CA CYS A 459 5.71 -10.94 -19.01
C CYS A 459 5.03 -12.00 -19.89
N LEU A 460 3.81 -11.73 -20.37
CA LEU A 460 3.06 -12.66 -21.23
C LEU A 460 3.73 -12.86 -22.60
N LEU A 461 4.19 -11.77 -23.22
CA LEU A 461 4.89 -11.82 -24.51
C LEU A 461 6.25 -12.53 -24.39
N GLN A 462 7.04 -12.24 -23.35
CA GLN A 462 8.32 -12.90 -23.09
C GLN A 462 8.13 -14.39 -22.78
N GLY A 463 7.12 -14.74 -21.98
CA GLY A 463 6.77 -16.14 -21.71
C GLY A 463 6.41 -16.89 -23.00
N THR A 464 5.67 -16.24 -23.89
CA THR A 464 5.33 -16.78 -25.23
C THR A 464 6.58 -16.93 -26.09
N GLU A 465 7.51 -15.98 -26.03
CA GLU A 465 8.78 -16.03 -26.77
C GLU A 465 9.64 -17.21 -26.32
N LEU A 466 9.85 -17.36 -25.01
CA LEU A 466 10.59 -18.47 -24.42
C LEU A 466 9.97 -19.82 -24.79
N PHE A 467 8.63 -19.91 -24.80
CA PHE A 467 7.92 -21.09 -25.23
C PHE A 467 8.18 -21.41 -26.71
N LEU A 468 8.05 -20.43 -27.61
CA LEU A 468 8.30 -20.60 -29.05
C LEU A 468 9.75 -21.00 -29.32
N ILE A 469 10.72 -20.34 -28.67
CA ILE A 469 12.13 -20.71 -28.79
C ILE A 469 12.32 -22.16 -28.32
N SER A 470 11.78 -22.53 -27.17
CA SER A 470 11.89 -23.90 -26.65
C SER A 470 11.29 -24.93 -27.62
N ALA A 471 10.13 -24.65 -28.21
CA ALA A 471 9.49 -25.52 -29.19
C ALA A 471 10.35 -25.70 -30.45
N ILE A 472 10.97 -24.62 -30.96
CA ILE A 472 11.90 -24.69 -32.09
C ILE A 472 13.13 -25.55 -31.74
N PHE A 473 13.67 -25.41 -30.52
CA PHE A 473 14.81 -26.20 -30.06
C PHE A 473 14.47 -27.69 -29.95
N ILE A 474 13.32 -28.02 -29.37
CA ILE A 474 12.84 -29.40 -29.24
C ILE A 474 12.63 -30.02 -30.63
N TYR A 475 11.95 -29.31 -31.53
CA TYR A 475 11.73 -29.79 -32.91
C TYR A 475 13.07 -30.08 -33.62
N LYS A 476 14.03 -29.14 -33.54
CA LYS A 476 15.37 -29.30 -34.13
C LYS A 476 16.13 -30.48 -33.52
N TRP A 477 15.98 -30.68 -32.20
CA TRP A 477 16.59 -31.81 -31.51
C TRP A 477 16.00 -33.14 -31.98
N ILE A 478 14.68 -33.25 -32.07
CA ILE A 478 13.98 -34.43 -32.62
C ILE A 478 14.46 -34.72 -34.04
N GLU A 479 14.45 -33.73 -34.93
CA GLU A 479 14.92 -33.87 -36.31
C GLU A 479 16.36 -34.38 -36.40
N ASN A 480 17.26 -33.88 -35.55
CA ASN A 480 18.65 -34.34 -35.49
C ASN A 480 18.76 -35.77 -34.96
N THR A 481 17.97 -36.15 -33.95
CA THR A 481 17.96 -37.52 -33.44
C THR A 481 17.47 -38.52 -34.50
N GLU A 482 16.43 -38.20 -35.26
CA GLU A 482 15.94 -39.05 -36.35
C GLU A 482 17.01 -39.25 -37.45
N LYS A 483 17.72 -38.18 -37.83
CA LYS A 483 18.82 -38.26 -38.80
C LYS A 483 19.95 -39.16 -38.31
N THR A 484 20.35 -39.05 -37.04
CA THR A 484 21.41 -39.90 -36.47
C THR A 484 20.99 -41.37 -36.36
N VAL A 485 19.73 -41.65 -35.98
CA VAL A 485 19.19 -43.02 -35.92
C VAL A 485 19.10 -43.64 -37.31
N THR A 486 18.66 -42.88 -38.30
CA THR A 486 18.56 -43.34 -39.70
C THR A 486 19.95 -43.61 -40.28
N ALA A 487 20.93 -42.74 -40.03
CA ALA A 487 22.32 -42.95 -40.46
C ALA A 487 22.93 -44.22 -39.84
N LYS A 488 22.69 -44.48 -38.54
CA LYS A 488 23.18 -45.68 -37.85
C LYS A 488 22.52 -46.98 -38.34
N ARG A 489 21.28 -46.91 -38.83
CA ARG A 489 20.58 -48.05 -39.46
C ARG A 489 21.12 -48.40 -40.85
N MET A 490 21.68 -47.42 -41.56
CA MET A 490 22.20 -47.60 -42.92
C MET A 490 23.68 -48.02 -42.98
N THR A 491 24.42 -47.97 -41.86
CA THR A 491 25.77 -48.55 -41.78
C THR A 491 25.68 -50.08 -41.64
N PRO A 492 26.06 -50.87 -42.65
CA PRO A 492 26.03 -52.32 -42.57
C PRO A 492 27.00 -52.81 -41.48
N LYS A 493 26.56 -53.76 -40.66
CA LYS A 493 27.45 -54.49 -39.75
C LYS A 493 28.38 -55.34 -40.60
N LEU A 494 29.63 -54.90 -40.72
CA LEU A 494 30.75 -55.67 -41.28
C LEU A 494 31.29 -56.64 -40.23
#